data_AF-A0A960YP19-F1
#
_entry.id   AF-A0A960YP19-F1
#
_cell.length_a   1.000
_cell.length_b   1.000
_cell.length_c   1.000
_cell.angle_alpha   90.00
_cell.angle_beta   90.00
_cell.angle_gamma   90.00
#
_symmetry.space_group_name_H-M   'P 1'
#
loop_
_entity.id
_entity.type
_entity.pdbx_description
1 polymer ?
#
loop_
_entity_poly.entity_id
_entity_poly.type
_entity_poly.pdbx_seq_one_letter_code
_entity_poly.pdbx_strand_id
1 'polypeptide(L)'
;LEIISSPSSFAEFLTGRTPDFLPAGHSRLDDSRLHWNKASGASETDKRLLLYLFRNSKDVDLSVLDGGYSGNLVLGARATDHMGHNQVPVVAKIGPRDMIARERSSFERIQEVLGNSAPAIVDSCELEDRGAILYRYASMLEGNVRTFQDFYVNEVSAEEPELLEEVLDTVFGRQLGRLYAAGEPETLNLLEYYDFSSGYAEGVRRRVLAIQPEATGPTVSLCGRSVKNPATFYERDLHHLKETASSRARAYIHGDLNGRNIILDSRDNVWLIDFFHTHRGHVLRDLIKLENDLLFIMTPVSSEAELAEALELTEMQINHPDLGLAPDAAMAERFQYPQMKKAWKTLCLLRKHYGRLIGSDRDPYQFYVAFLRYAVHTLSFDECNDWQKKWALYASGLLTEKIVESIENTQRLRLDRLDDPTTQSGPSGANGSFNAESPAIYITILPGRKDRKRDLQKDLDTIAQSGIESVMCLVTPDELEYYGVPALIQEYRSRGFQTLSFPILDQHAPSRAGLQEALQWLAEQRKEGRPVLIHCVGGLGRSGLVAAAYLMESGQDFDGAVEIVRRARSERAIETTEQMEFLRKFHAGLPQSEATA
;
A
#
# COMPACT_ATOMS: atom_id res chain seq x y z
N LEU A 1 21.34 -34.37 -37.31
CA LEU A 1 20.43 -33.21 -37.46
C LEU A 1 21.28 -31.98 -37.24
N GLU A 2 21.63 -31.28 -38.32
CA GLU A 2 22.33 -30.00 -38.23
C GLU A 2 21.29 -28.94 -37.85
N ILE A 3 21.52 -28.27 -36.70
CA ILE A 3 20.63 -27.20 -36.24
C ILE A 3 21.14 -25.89 -36.84
N ILE A 4 20.34 -25.33 -37.74
CA ILE A 4 20.60 -24.05 -38.39
C ILE A 4 19.95 -22.96 -37.55
N SER A 5 20.76 -22.18 -36.85
CA SER A 5 20.31 -21.28 -35.77
C SER A 5 19.92 -19.86 -36.23
N SER A 6 19.99 -19.54 -37.53
CA SER A 6 19.54 -18.25 -38.03
C SER A 6 19.01 -18.31 -39.47
N PRO A 7 18.11 -17.37 -39.86
CA PRO A 7 17.60 -17.28 -41.22
C PRO A 7 18.70 -17.09 -42.28
N SER A 8 19.79 -16.43 -41.91
CA SER A 8 20.92 -16.17 -42.82
C SER A 8 21.71 -17.43 -43.14
N SER A 9 21.99 -18.28 -42.15
CA SER A 9 22.70 -19.54 -42.43
C SER A 9 21.80 -20.57 -43.11
N PHE A 10 20.49 -20.49 -42.93
CA PHE A 10 19.52 -21.25 -43.71
C PHE A 10 19.46 -20.80 -45.18
N ALA A 11 19.53 -19.48 -45.41
CA ALA A 11 19.58 -18.92 -46.76
C ALA A 11 20.88 -19.29 -47.50
N GLU A 12 22.03 -19.27 -46.81
CA GLU A 12 23.32 -19.69 -47.37
C GLU A 12 23.37 -21.19 -47.70
N PHE A 13 22.77 -22.01 -46.84
CA PHE A 13 22.65 -23.45 -47.05
C PHE A 13 21.79 -23.79 -48.29
N LEU A 14 20.69 -23.05 -48.51
CA LEU A 14 19.77 -23.31 -49.62
C LEU A 14 20.24 -22.79 -50.98
N THR A 15 21.02 -21.71 -51.02
CA THR A 15 21.19 -20.94 -52.27
C THR A 15 22.52 -21.16 -52.99
N GLY A 16 23.57 -21.64 -52.33
CA GLY A 16 24.88 -21.90 -52.95
C GLY A 16 25.47 -20.68 -53.68
N ARG A 17 26.33 -19.91 -52.99
CA ARG A 17 26.91 -18.63 -53.43
C ARG A 17 25.86 -17.59 -53.88
N THR A 18 25.65 -16.61 -53.01
CA THR A 18 24.82 -15.42 -53.29
C THR A 18 25.39 -14.59 -54.46
N PRO A 19 24.53 -13.97 -55.29
CA PRO A 19 24.98 -13.05 -56.34
C PRO A 19 25.61 -11.82 -55.71
N ASP A 20 26.55 -11.19 -56.42
CA ASP A 20 27.09 -9.88 -56.09
C ASP A 20 25.96 -8.84 -56.02
N PHE A 21 25.41 -8.66 -54.83
CA PHE A 21 24.91 -7.35 -54.45
C PHE A 21 26.16 -6.47 -54.37
N LEU A 22 26.38 -5.65 -55.39
CA LEU A 22 27.24 -4.48 -55.25
C LEU A 22 26.88 -3.86 -53.90
N PRO A 23 27.82 -3.74 -52.94
CA PRO A 23 27.53 -3.01 -51.73
C PRO A 23 27.20 -1.62 -52.22
N ALA A 24 25.92 -1.28 -52.22
CA ALA A 24 25.55 0.10 -52.38
C ALA A 24 26.40 0.84 -51.35
N GLY A 25 27.09 1.89 -51.80
CA GLY A 25 27.78 2.83 -50.93
C GLY A 25 26.77 3.60 -50.08
N HIS A 26 25.88 2.87 -49.42
CA HIS A 26 25.01 3.28 -48.37
C HIS A 26 25.93 3.79 -47.27
N SER A 27 26.18 5.10 -47.33
CA SER A 27 26.92 5.80 -46.31
C SER A 27 26.33 5.40 -44.96
N ARG A 28 27.19 4.89 -44.07
CA ARG A 28 26.86 4.74 -42.67
C ARG A 28 26.16 6.03 -42.20
N LEU A 29 25.10 5.88 -41.42
CA LEU A 29 24.45 7.02 -40.78
C LEU A 29 25.53 7.91 -40.15
N ASP A 30 25.48 9.20 -40.46
CA ASP A 30 26.38 10.20 -39.93
C ASP A 30 25.57 11.36 -39.33
N ASP A 31 26.25 12.28 -38.65
CA ASP A 31 25.63 13.42 -37.98
C ASP A 31 24.75 14.27 -38.90
N SER A 32 25.03 14.32 -40.21
CA SER A 32 24.25 15.13 -41.16
C SER A 32 22.86 14.57 -41.43
N ARG A 33 22.63 13.30 -41.08
CA ARG A 33 21.38 12.55 -41.27
C ARG A 33 20.60 12.30 -39.98
N LEU A 34 21.03 12.93 -38.90
CA LEU A 34 20.23 13.11 -37.69
C LEU A 34 19.50 14.45 -37.81
N HIS A 35 18.21 14.42 -38.17
CA HIS A 35 17.40 15.61 -38.37
C HIS A 35 16.67 15.98 -37.09
N TRP A 36 16.94 17.17 -36.54
CA TRP A 36 16.39 17.59 -35.25
C TRP A 36 15.24 18.57 -35.45
N ASN A 37 14.12 18.35 -34.75
CA ASN A 37 12.97 19.27 -34.82
C ASN A 37 13.20 20.60 -34.06
N LYS A 38 14.08 20.61 -33.06
CA LYS A 38 14.49 21.78 -32.26
C LYS A 38 15.91 21.57 -31.70
N ALA A 39 16.50 22.63 -31.14
CA ALA A 39 17.81 22.54 -30.51
C ALA A 39 17.80 21.49 -29.38
N SER A 40 18.72 20.53 -29.43
CA SER A 40 18.70 19.36 -28.55
C SER A 40 19.62 19.43 -27.34
N GLY A 41 20.66 20.28 -27.38
CA GLY A 41 21.71 20.29 -26.34
C GLY A 41 22.52 18.99 -26.25
N ALA A 42 22.42 18.10 -27.25
CA ALA A 42 23.11 16.82 -27.28
C ALA A 42 24.64 17.00 -27.37
N SER A 43 25.37 16.33 -26.49
CA SER A 43 26.84 16.27 -26.53
C SER A 43 27.32 15.44 -27.72
N GLU A 44 28.61 15.51 -28.03
CA GLU A 44 29.21 14.69 -29.08
C GLU A 44 29.12 13.19 -28.76
N THR A 45 29.23 12.83 -27.48
CA THR A 45 29.02 11.45 -26.99
C THR A 45 27.58 11.00 -27.20
N ASP A 46 26.58 11.87 -26.99
CA ASP A 46 25.16 11.56 -27.23
C ASP A 46 24.87 11.26 -28.69
N LYS A 47 25.45 12.04 -29.62
CA LYS A 47 25.31 11.78 -31.06
C LYS A 47 25.94 10.44 -31.44
N ARG A 48 27.13 10.14 -30.93
CA ARG A 48 27.79 8.84 -31.16
C ARG A 48 26.94 7.66 -30.67
N LEU A 49 26.28 7.80 -29.51
CA LEU A 49 25.31 6.83 -29.01
C LEU A 49 24.12 6.67 -29.97
N LEU A 50 23.55 7.77 -30.47
CA LEU A 50 22.46 7.73 -31.45
C LEU A 50 22.87 7.07 -32.77
N LEU A 51 24.04 7.40 -33.30
CA LEU A 51 24.58 6.77 -34.51
C LEU A 51 24.74 5.26 -34.32
N TYR A 52 25.14 4.82 -33.12
CA TYR A 52 25.18 3.39 -32.80
C TYR A 52 23.78 2.78 -32.74
N LEU A 53 22.83 3.37 -32.02
CA LEU A 53 21.46 2.84 -31.88
C LEU A 53 20.73 2.74 -33.22
N PHE A 54 20.96 3.69 -34.13
CA PHE A 54 20.34 3.74 -35.45
C PHE A 54 21.28 3.31 -36.59
N ARG A 55 22.33 2.53 -36.29
CA ARG A 55 23.36 2.09 -37.27
C ARG A 55 22.83 1.38 -38.53
N ASN A 56 21.61 0.83 -38.45
CA ASN A 56 20.95 0.14 -39.56
C ASN A 56 19.99 1.03 -40.36
N SER A 57 19.89 2.30 -40.01
CA SER A 57 19.01 3.28 -40.62
C SER A 57 19.78 4.18 -41.59
N LYS A 58 19.09 4.66 -42.61
CA LYS A 58 19.61 5.60 -43.61
C LYS A 58 19.52 7.05 -43.14
N ASP A 59 18.38 7.42 -42.57
CA ASP A 59 18.04 8.77 -42.08
C ASP A 59 17.20 8.65 -40.79
N VAL A 60 17.34 9.59 -39.86
CA VAL A 60 16.59 9.61 -38.58
C VAL A 60 16.09 11.01 -38.25
N ASP A 61 14.78 11.14 -38.11
CA ASP A 61 14.11 12.34 -37.58
C ASP A 61 13.95 12.23 -36.06
N LEU A 62 14.50 13.20 -35.34
CA LEU A 62 14.55 13.26 -33.88
C LEU A 62 13.70 14.43 -33.35
N SER A 63 12.78 14.12 -32.45
CA SER A 63 11.96 15.08 -31.73
C SER A 63 12.29 15.08 -30.24
N VAL A 64 12.72 16.21 -29.69
CA VAL A 64 12.95 16.31 -28.24
C VAL A 64 11.58 16.38 -27.54
N LEU A 65 11.23 15.31 -26.82
CA LEU A 65 9.88 15.13 -26.23
C LEU A 65 9.74 15.87 -24.91
N ASP A 66 10.72 15.72 -24.02
CA ASP A 66 10.79 16.51 -22.79
C ASP A 66 12.24 16.61 -22.28
N GLY A 67 12.58 17.75 -21.71
CA GLY A 67 13.89 18.02 -21.11
C GLY A 67 13.84 17.77 -19.62
N GLY A 68 13.80 16.49 -19.23
CA GLY A 68 13.54 16.08 -17.85
C GLY A 68 14.55 16.65 -16.84
N TYR A 69 14.03 17.13 -15.71
CA TYR A 69 14.76 17.43 -14.48
C TYR A 69 15.60 16.20 -14.05
N SER A 70 16.84 16.11 -14.52
CA SER A 70 17.85 15.08 -14.18
C SER A 70 19.08 15.10 -15.11
N GLY A 71 19.09 15.90 -16.19
CA GLY A 71 20.19 15.90 -17.16
C GLY A 71 20.10 14.78 -18.20
N ASN A 72 18.92 14.17 -18.34
CA ASN A 72 18.60 13.18 -19.35
C ASN A 72 18.04 13.83 -20.62
N LEU A 73 18.40 13.29 -21.77
CA LEU A 73 17.87 13.67 -23.08
C LEU A 73 16.88 12.59 -23.55
N VAL A 74 15.61 12.97 -23.74
CA VAL A 74 14.55 12.05 -24.20
C VAL A 74 14.06 12.48 -25.59
N LEU A 75 14.18 11.57 -26.56
CA LEU A 75 13.94 11.83 -27.97
C LEU A 75 12.91 10.85 -28.51
N GLY A 76 11.86 11.35 -29.17
CA GLY A 76 11.10 10.57 -30.13
C GLY A 76 11.92 10.45 -31.41
N ALA A 77 11.94 9.28 -32.03
CA ALA A 77 12.72 9.03 -33.21
C ALA A 77 11.91 8.27 -34.26
N ARG A 78 11.98 8.75 -35.51
CA ARG A 78 11.43 8.08 -36.69
C ARG A 78 12.57 7.86 -37.66
N ALA A 79 12.84 6.60 -37.99
CA ALA A 79 13.97 6.25 -38.84
C ALA A 79 13.49 5.62 -40.16
N THR A 80 14.27 5.82 -41.21
CA THR A 80 14.07 5.16 -42.50
C THR A 80 15.20 4.18 -42.74
N ASP A 81 14.91 2.96 -43.20
CA ASP A 81 15.95 1.98 -43.53
C ASP A 81 16.64 2.29 -44.87
N HIS A 82 17.65 1.49 -45.20
CA HIS A 82 18.44 1.63 -46.43
C HIS A 82 17.64 1.37 -47.73
N MET A 83 16.53 0.65 -47.62
CA MET A 83 15.60 0.38 -48.73
C MET A 83 14.54 1.48 -48.87
N GLY A 84 14.48 2.44 -47.94
CA GLY A 84 13.50 3.52 -47.93
C GLY A 84 12.22 3.20 -47.17
N HIS A 85 12.18 2.11 -46.38
CA HIS A 85 11.02 1.81 -45.53
C HIS A 85 11.05 2.63 -44.24
N ASN A 86 9.88 3.13 -43.85
CA ASN A 86 9.70 3.76 -42.54
C ASN A 86 9.71 2.70 -41.45
N GLN A 87 10.59 2.87 -40.47
CA GLN A 87 10.63 2.04 -39.27
C GLN A 87 9.57 2.50 -38.26
N VAL A 88 9.17 1.57 -37.38
CA VAL A 88 8.26 1.89 -36.27
C VAL A 88 8.89 2.98 -35.40
N PRO A 89 8.15 4.03 -35.03
CA PRO A 89 8.65 5.07 -34.15
C PRO A 89 9.14 4.51 -32.81
N VAL A 90 10.20 5.10 -32.26
CA VAL A 90 10.84 4.69 -31.00
C VAL A 90 11.18 5.89 -30.14
N VAL A 91 11.46 5.67 -28.85
CA VAL A 91 11.94 6.71 -27.93
C VAL A 91 13.36 6.37 -27.47
N ALA A 92 14.30 7.28 -27.68
CA ALA A 92 15.66 7.17 -27.15
C ALA A 92 15.79 7.99 -25.86
N LYS A 93 16.24 7.36 -24.78
CA LYS A 93 16.57 8.01 -23.50
C LYS A 93 18.07 7.94 -23.29
N ILE A 94 18.73 9.09 -23.13
CA ILE A 94 20.18 9.20 -22.97
C ILE A 94 20.49 9.93 -21.67
N GLY A 95 21.41 9.41 -20.87
CA GLY A 95 21.70 9.91 -19.53
C GLY A 95 23.06 9.47 -18.99
N PRO A 96 23.38 9.77 -17.72
CA PRO A 96 24.53 9.19 -17.05
C PRO A 96 24.52 7.66 -17.12
N ARG A 97 25.64 7.05 -17.51
CA ARG A 97 25.75 5.62 -17.81
C ARG A 97 25.15 4.73 -16.73
N ASP A 98 25.54 4.95 -15.48
CA ASP A 98 25.14 4.08 -14.36
C ASP A 98 23.62 4.18 -14.07
N MET A 99 23.01 5.33 -14.32
CA MET A 99 21.56 5.53 -14.19
C MET A 99 20.79 4.79 -15.28
N ILE A 100 21.27 4.88 -16.52
CA ILE A 100 20.70 4.19 -17.68
C ILE A 100 20.86 2.67 -17.53
N ALA A 101 22.05 2.20 -17.13
CA ALA A 101 22.29 0.78 -16.87
C ALA A 101 21.35 0.24 -15.79
N ARG A 102 21.12 1.02 -14.71
CA ARG A 102 20.16 0.68 -13.67
C ARG A 102 18.75 0.56 -14.23
N GLU A 103 18.27 1.56 -14.98
CA GLU A 103 16.94 1.54 -15.60
C GLU A 103 16.73 0.31 -16.47
N ARG A 104 17.69 0.03 -17.36
CA ARG A 104 17.68 -1.17 -18.21
C ARG A 104 17.55 -2.44 -17.37
N SER A 105 18.42 -2.60 -16.38
CA SER A 105 18.45 -3.80 -15.54
C SER A 105 17.18 -3.98 -14.69
N SER A 106 16.55 -2.88 -14.27
CA SER A 106 15.29 -2.88 -13.54
C SER A 106 14.14 -3.31 -14.45
N PHE A 107 14.12 -2.80 -15.68
CA PHE A 107 13.06 -3.07 -16.65
C PHE A 107 13.13 -4.48 -17.26
N GLU A 108 14.34 -4.96 -17.61
CA GLU A 108 14.54 -6.32 -18.14
C GLU A 108 13.95 -7.40 -17.23
N ARG A 109 13.95 -7.19 -15.91
CA ARG A 109 13.39 -8.13 -14.91
C ARG A 109 11.87 -8.27 -14.96
N ILE A 110 11.16 -7.24 -15.44
CA ILE A 110 9.70 -7.19 -15.42
C ILE A 110 9.08 -7.20 -16.81
N GLN A 111 9.89 -6.98 -17.86
CA GLN A 111 9.42 -6.89 -19.24
C GLN A 111 8.65 -8.15 -19.67
N GLU A 112 9.10 -9.34 -19.28
CA GLU A 112 8.43 -10.60 -19.62
C GLU A 112 7.04 -10.74 -18.96
N VAL A 113 6.86 -10.14 -17.78
CA VAL A 113 5.58 -10.17 -17.04
C VAL A 113 4.59 -9.16 -17.62
N LEU A 114 5.06 -7.94 -17.92
CA LEU A 114 4.21 -6.88 -18.47
C LEU A 114 3.88 -7.12 -19.94
N GLY A 115 4.77 -7.76 -20.70
CA GLY A 115 4.59 -8.04 -22.12
C GLY A 115 4.32 -6.76 -22.90
N ASN A 116 3.29 -6.78 -23.76
CA ASN A 116 2.94 -5.64 -24.61
C ASN A 116 2.27 -4.45 -23.89
N SER A 117 2.11 -4.52 -22.56
CA SER A 117 1.54 -3.44 -21.75
C SER A 117 2.57 -2.43 -21.24
N ALA A 118 3.85 -2.69 -21.52
CA ALA A 118 4.98 -1.81 -21.23
C ALA A 118 5.82 -1.61 -22.50
N PRO A 119 6.66 -0.58 -22.57
CA PRO A 119 7.60 -0.42 -23.69
C PRO A 119 8.51 -1.65 -23.86
N ALA A 120 8.95 -1.95 -25.06
CA ALA A 120 9.99 -2.95 -25.28
C ALA A 120 11.35 -2.27 -25.43
N ILE A 121 12.39 -2.77 -24.76
CA ILE A 121 13.77 -2.35 -25.06
C ILE A 121 14.18 -2.96 -26.40
N VAL A 122 14.47 -2.10 -27.38
CA VAL A 122 14.91 -2.48 -28.73
C VAL A 122 16.42 -2.67 -28.77
N ASP A 123 17.15 -1.71 -28.21
CA ASP A 123 18.61 -1.70 -28.16
C ASP A 123 19.06 -0.78 -27.03
N SER A 124 20.31 -0.92 -26.61
CA SER A 124 20.95 0.00 -25.66
C SER A 124 22.45 -0.02 -25.85
N CYS A 125 23.10 1.09 -25.49
CA CYS A 125 24.55 1.20 -25.56
C CYS A 125 25.10 2.14 -24.50
N GLU A 126 26.36 1.95 -24.17
CA GLU A 126 27.09 2.73 -23.18
C GLU A 126 28.39 3.22 -23.82
N LEU A 127 28.73 4.48 -23.58
CA LEU A 127 29.93 5.10 -24.10
C LEU A 127 30.42 6.15 -23.10
N GLU A 128 31.66 5.98 -22.64
CA GLU A 128 32.29 6.86 -21.65
C GLU A 128 31.47 6.90 -20.34
N ASP A 129 31.01 8.08 -19.92
CA ASP A 129 30.17 8.32 -18.75
C ASP A 129 28.67 8.43 -19.09
N ARG A 130 28.29 8.17 -20.35
CA ARG A 130 26.91 8.24 -20.86
C ARG A 130 26.38 6.86 -21.27
N GLY A 131 25.06 6.71 -21.21
CA GLY A 131 24.35 5.54 -21.71
C GLY A 131 23.08 5.94 -22.45
N ALA A 132 22.60 5.07 -23.34
CA ALA A 132 21.36 5.25 -24.07
C ALA A 132 20.52 3.96 -24.13
N ILE A 133 19.21 4.08 -23.98
CA ILE A 133 18.23 3.00 -24.19
C ILE A 133 17.24 3.43 -25.27
N LEU A 134 16.90 2.50 -26.15
CA LEU A 134 15.89 2.67 -27.19
C LEU A 134 14.64 1.87 -26.83
N TYR A 135 13.52 2.56 -26.60
CA TYR A 135 12.22 1.97 -26.29
C TYR A 135 11.31 1.96 -27.52
N ARG A 136 10.54 0.89 -27.70
CA ARG A 136 9.44 0.81 -28.67
C ARG A 136 8.11 0.79 -27.93
N TYR A 137 7.22 1.69 -28.34
CA TYR A 137 5.85 1.73 -27.90
C TYR A 137 4.95 1.28 -29.06
N ALA A 138 4.03 0.36 -28.83
CA ALA A 138 3.27 -0.24 -29.94
C ALA A 138 2.31 0.76 -30.62
N SER A 139 1.85 1.80 -29.93
CA SER A 139 0.92 2.81 -30.47
C SER A 139 1.13 4.25 -29.95
N MET A 140 2.01 4.50 -28.99
CA MET A 140 2.13 5.80 -28.29
C MET A 140 2.67 6.95 -29.17
N LEU A 141 3.14 6.70 -30.40
CA LEU A 141 3.77 7.75 -31.23
C LEU A 141 2.90 8.21 -32.41
N GLU A 142 1.65 7.75 -32.46
CA GLU A 142 0.63 8.12 -33.44
C GLU A 142 -0.63 8.65 -32.72
N GLY A 143 -1.00 9.90 -32.96
CA GLY A 143 -2.19 10.53 -32.35
C GLY A 143 -1.90 11.45 -31.17
N ASN A 144 -2.96 11.96 -30.53
CA ASN A 144 -2.85 12.78 -29.32
C ASN A 144 -2.70 11.86 -28.10
N VAL A 145 -1.64 12.07 -27.32
CA VAL A 145 -1.30 11.28 -26.13
C VAL A 145 -1.39 12.19 -24.91
N ARG A 146 -1.92 11.67 -23.81
CA ARG A 146 -2.10 12.42 -22.57
C ARG A 146 -1.64 11.63 -21.36
N THR A 147 -1.15 12.32 -20.35
CA THR A 147 -0.85 11.69 -19.06
C THR A 147 -2.14 11.40 -18.30
N PHE A 148 -2.12 10.45 -17.37
CA PHE A 148 -3.25 10.21 -16.45
C PHE A 148 -3.56 11.45 -15.63
N GLN A 149 -2.55 12.24 -15.26
CA GLN A 149 -2.72 13.53 -14.61
C GLN A 149 -3.55 14.49 -15.48
N ASP A 150 -3.21 14.66 -16.76
CA ASP A 150 -3.97 15.54 -17.67
C ASP A 150 -5.37 15.00 -17.94
N PHE A 151 -5.50 13.69 -18.18
CA PHE A 151 -6.78 13.01 -18.36
C PHE A 151 -7.69 13.22 -17.15
N TYR A 152 -7.18 12.95 -15.95
CA TYR A 152 -7.94 13.13 -14.73
C TYR A 152 -8.32 14.59 -14.55
N VAL A 153 -7.40 15.55 -14.64
CA VAL A 153 -7.72 16.96 -14.36
C VAL A 153 -8.74 17.53 -15.35
N ASN A 154 -8.60 17.21 -16.64
CA ASN A 154 -9.35 17.91 -17.69
C ASN A 154 -10.59 17.17 -18.22
N GLU A 155 -10.64 15.83 -18.14
CA GLU A 155 -11.66 15.03 -18.83
C GLU A 155 -12.57 14.26 -17.87
N VAL A 156 -12.09 13.89 -16.69
CA VAL A 156 -12.86 13.09 -15.74
C VAL A 156 -13.86 13.95 -14.96
N SER A 157 -15.12 13.51 -14.91
CA SER A 157 -16.15 14.08 -14.02
C SER A 157 -16.42 13.17 -12.81
N ALA A 158 -17.04 13.69 -11.76
CA ALA A 158 -17.44 12.89 -10.60
C ALA A 158 -18.68 12.00 -10.87
N GLU A 159 -19.40 12.24 -11.95
CA GLU A 159 -20.67 11.56 -12.27
C GLU A 159 -20.52 10.43 -13.29
N GLU A 160 -19.43 10.45 -14.08
CA GLU A 160 -19.15 9.47 -15.15
C GLU A 160 -17.76 8.85 -14.93
N PRO A 161 -17.60 7.93 -13.96
CA PRO A 161 -16.31 7.36 -13.59
C PRO A 161 -15.90 6.14 -14.41
N GLU A 162 -16.68 5.69 -15.40
CA GLU A 162 -16.51 4.39 -16.06
C GLU A 162 -15.14 4.25 -16.72
N LEU A 163 -14.72 5.26 -17.48
CA LEU A 163 -13.41 5.27 -18.13
C LEU A 163 -12.28 5.37 -17.10
N LEU A 164 -12.47 6.14 -16.03
CA LEU A 164 -11.51 6.23 -14.94
C LEU A 164 -11.32 4.87 -14.25
N GLU A 165 -12.42 4.19 -13.93
CA GLU A 165 -12.40 2.87 -13.30
C GLU A 165 -11.72 1.86 -14.24
N GLU A 166 -12.02 1.85 -15.54
CA GLU A 166 -11.35 0.99 -16.51
C GLU A 166 -9.83 1.26 -16.56
N VAL A 167 -9.41 2.53 -16.53
CA VAL A 167 -7.99 2.90 -16.54
C VAL A 167 -7.29 2.38 -15.28
N LEU A 168 -7.88 2.61 -14.09
CA LEU A 168 -7.32 2.13 -12.83
C LEU A 168 -7.28 0.59 -12.74
N ASP A 169 -8.35 -0.09 -13.18
CA ASP A 169 -8.40 -1.55 -13.29
C ASP A 169 -7.34 -2.09 -14.25
N THR A 170 -7.05 -1.36 -15.32
CA THR A 170 -5.98 -1.69 -16.25
C THR A 170 -4.61 -1.59 -15.59
N VAL A 171 -4.30 -0.45 -14.96
CA VAL A 171 -3.02 -0.21 -14.29
C VAL A 171 -2.79 -1.22 -13.18
N PHE A 172 -3.70 -1.28 -12.19
CA PHE A 172 -3.47 -2.04 -10.98
C PHE A 172 -3.92 -3.49 -11.08
N GLY A 173 -4.91 -3.80 -11.91
CA GLY A 173 -5.43 -5.16 -12.09
C GLY A 173 -4.76 -5.93 -13.23
N ARG A 174 -4.76 -5.39 -14.45
CA ARG A 174 -4.31 -6.12 -15.64
C ARG A 174 -2.81 -6.03 -15.90
N GLN A 175 -2.19 -4.90 -15.59
CA GLN A 175 -0.77 -4.64 -15.86
C GLN A 175 0.08 -4.90 -14.62
N LEU A 176 0.19 -3.94 -13.69
CA LEU A 176 0.98 -4.08 -12.47
C LEU A 176 0.45 -5.19 -11.55
N GLY A 177 -0.84 -5.53 -11.65
CA GLY A 177 -1.44 -6.66 -10.95
C GLY A 177 -0.75 -7.99 -11.23
N ARG A 178 -0.11 -8.17 -12.40
CA ARG A 178 0.69 -9.36 -12.71
C ARG A 178 1.98 -9.42 -11.88
N LEU A 179 2.60 -8.26 -11.61
CA LEU A 179 3.76 -8.17 -10.74
C LEU A 179 3.34 -8.39 -9.29
N TYR A 180 2.24 -7.77 -8.87
CA TYR A 180 1.74 -7.87 -7.50
C TYR A 180 1.22 -9.25 -7.13
N ALA A 181 0.71 -10.03 -8.09
CA ALA A 181 0.22 -11.39 -7.87
C ALA A 181 1.30 -12.35 -7.37
N ALA A 182 2.58 -12.05 -7.62
CA ALA A 182 3.73 -12.77 -7.06
C ALA A 182 4.15 -12.23 -5.68
N GLY A 183 3.22 -11.56 -4.97
CA GLY A 183 3.45 -10.99 -3.65
C GLY A 183 3.61 -12.07 -2.59
N GLU A 184 4.69 -12.00 -1.83
CA GLU A 184 4.96 -12.94 -0.74
C GLU A 184 5.06 -12.21 0.60
N PRO A 185 4.57 -12.82 1.70
CA PRO A 185 4.75 -12.29 3.03
C PRO A 185 6.22 -12.32 3.44
N GLU A 186 6.81 -11.16 3.69
CA GLU A 186 8.19 -11.01 4.15
C GLU A 186 8.25 -10.14 5.40
N THR A 187 9.24 -10.39 6.26
CA THR A 187 9.47 -9.52 7.42
C THR A 187 10.04 -8.18 6.96
N LEU A 188 9.25 -7.11 7.08
CA LEU A 188 9.61 -5.77 6.64
C LEU A 188 9.50 -4.80 7.82
N ASN A 189 10.43 -3.85 7.94
CA ASN A 189 10.28 -2.66 8.79
C ASN A 189 9.93 -1.48 7.89
N LEU A 190 8.77 -0.86 8.07
CA LEU A 190 8.29 0.17 7.15
C LEU A 190 9.01 1.49 7.32
N LEU A 191 9.35 1.89 8.56
CA LEU A 191 10.12 3.10 8.81
C LEU A 191 11.51 3.02 8.14
N GLU A 192 12.17 1.87 8.24
CA GLU A 192 13.45 1.62 7.56
C GLU A 192 13.28 1.56 6.04
N TYR A 193 12.29 0.82 5.54
CA TYR A 193 12.05 0.66 4.10
C TYR A 193 11.72 1.98 3.39
N TYR A 194 10.93 2.85 4.03
CA TYR A 194 10.60 4.18 3.52
C TYR A 194 11.64 5.25 3.90
N ASP A 195 12.80 4.84 4.42
CA ASP A 195 13.96 5.70 4.65
C ASP A 195 13.61 6.87 5.60
N PHE A 196 12.96 6.56 6.73
CA PHE A 196 12.74 7.53 7.80
C PHE A 196 14.01 7.68 8.64
N SER A 197 14.52 8.92 8.74
CA SER A 197 15.74 9.23 9.46
C SER A 197 15.66 10.61 10.13
N SER A 198 16.13 10.70 11.37
CA SER A 198 16.26 11.98 12.09
C SER A 198 17.22 12.96 11.39
N GLY A 199 18.08 12.49 10.49
CA GLY A 199 18.90 13.35 9.62
C GLY A 199 18.11 14.29 8.72
N TYR A 200 16.82 13.99 8.45
CA TYR A 200 15.94 14.85 7.66
C TYR A 200 15.27 15.97 8.47
N ALA A 201 15.41 15.98 9.81
CA ALA A 201 14.72 16.89 10.70
C ALA A 201 14.86 18.37 10.32
N GLU A 202 16.08 18.85 10.07
CA GLU A 202 16.32 20.25 9.72
C GLU A 202 15.65 20.64 8.39
N GLY A 203 15.72 19.75 7.39
CA GLY A 203 15.09 19.95 6.09
C GLY A 203 13.56 20.00 6.19
N VAL A 204 12.96 19.10 6.98
CA VAL A 204 11.51 19.09 7.24
C VAL A 204 11.09 20.37 7.98
N ARG A 205 11.81 20.75 9.05
CA ARG A 205 11.54 21.99 9.80
C ARG A 205 11.54 23.22 8.90
N ARG A 206 12.53 23.34 8.01
CA ARG A 206 12.63 24.46 7.06
C ARG A 206 11.42 24.52 6.12
N ARG A 207 10.97 23.39 5.59
CA ARG A 207 9.79 23.30 4.72
C ARG A 207 8.50 23.63 5.46
N VAL A 208 8.34 23.14 6.68
CA VAL A 208 7.18 23.47 7.54
C VAL A 208 7.09 24.98 7.77
N LEU A 209 8.20 25.63 8.14
CA LEU A 209 8.23 27.08 8.37
C LEU A 209 8.03 27.91 7.09
N ALA A 210 8.41 27.38 5.92
CA ALA A 210 8.15 28.03 4.65
C ALA A 210 6.64 28.05 4.30
N ILE A 211 5.90 27.02 4.73
CA ILE A 211 4.44 26.90 4.50
C ILE A 211 3.65 27.62 5.60
N GLN A 212 4.09 27.51 6.85
CA GLN A 212 3.43 28.04 8.03
C GLN A 212 4.46 28.61 9.02
N PRO A 213 4.84 29.90 8.89
CA PRO A 213 5.92 30.52 9.66
C PRO A 213 5.75 30.47 11.19
N GLU A 214 4.52 30.47 11.68
CA GLU A 214 4.18 30.39 13.11
C GLU A 214 4.36 28.97 13.70
N ALA A 215 4.53 27.94 12.86
CA ALA A 215 4.66 26.54 13.26
C ALA A 215 6.04 26.18 13.86
N THR A 216 6.49 26.96 14.84
CA THR A 216 7.73 26.75 15.60
C THR A 216 7.57 25.72 16.72
N GLY A 217 6.33 25.56 17.22
CA GLY A 217 5.99 24.68 18.33
C GLY A 217 5.80 23.20 17.95
N PRO A 218 5.28 22.39 18.89
CA PRO A 218 5.02 20.96 18.69
C PRO A 218 3.77 20.66 17.88
N THR A 219 2.96 21.68 17.58
CA THR A 219 1.71 21.56 16.81
C THR A 219 1.68 22.54 15.65
N VAL A 220 0.83 22.24 14.67
CA VAL A 220 0.50 23.09 13.53
C VAL A 220 -1.01 23.29 13.51
N SER A 221 -1.45 24.53 13.37
CA SER A 221 -2.88 24.87 13.26
C SER A 221 -3.21 25.32 11.84
N LEU A 222 -4.24 24.73 11.25
CA LEU A 222 -4.76 25.03 9.90
C LEU A 222 -6.29 24.94 9.94
N CYS A 223 -6.99 25.95 9.42
CA CYS A 223 -8.46 26.02 9.39
C CYS A 223 -9.13 25.74 10.77
N GLY A 224 -8.52 26.22 11.86
CA GLY A 224 -9.00 25.98 13.23
C GLY A 224 -8.75 24.57 13.79
N ARG A 225 -8.15 23.67 13.01
CA ARG A 225 -7.76 22.31 13.42
C ARG A 225 -6.28 22.29 13.82
N SER A 226 -5.93 21.55 14.87
CA SER A 226 -4.56 21.44 15.39
C SER A 226 -4.06 20.00 15.24
N VAL A 227 -2.87 19.82 14.68
CA VAL A 227 -2.20 18.52 14.50
C VAL A 227 -0.78 18.57 15.01
N LYS A 228 -0.16 17.40 15.24
CA LYS A 228 1.26 17.32 15.58
C LYS A 228 2.12 17.94 14.47
N ASN A 229 3.18 18.65 14.85
CA ASN A 229 4.11 19.20 13.89
C ASN A 229 5.03 18.08 13.37
N PRO A 230 4.99 17.77 12.06
CA PRO A 230 5.78 16.66 11.53
C PRO A 230 7.29 16.87 11.72
N ALA A 231 7.78 18.11 11.83
CA ALA A 231 9.20 18.34 12.15
C ALA A 231 9.59 17.75 13.52
N THR A 232 8.70 17.81 14.52
CA THR A 232 8.99 17.24 15.84
C THR A 232 9.08 15.72 15.84
N PHE A 233 8.39 15.05 14.91
CA PHE A 233 8.51 13.61 14.72
C PHE A 233 9.92 13.20 14.32
N TYR A 234 10.52 13.91 13.35
CA TYR A 234 11.90 13.65 12.92
C TYR A 234 12.93 14.06 13.97
N GLU A 235 12.67 15.12 14.75
CA GLU A 235 13.59 15.64 15.77
C GLU A 235 13.58 14.85 17.08
N ARG A 236 12.49 14.17 17.43
CA ARG A 236 12.29 13.59 18.76
C ARG A 236 11.79 12.17 18.70
N ASP A 237 10.68 11.93 18.01
CA ASP A 237 10.00 10.62 18.02
C ASP A 237 10.89 9.53 17.41
N LEU A 238 11.47 9.77 16.23
CA LEU A 238 12.30 8.78 15.53
C LEU A 238 13.53 8.30 16.33
N HIS A 239 14.00 9.06 17.33
CA HIS A 239 15.13 8.63 18.16
C HIS A 239 14.79 7.47 19.10
N HIS A 240 13.52 7.30 19.46
CA HIS A 240 13.09 6.31 20.45
C HIS A 240 12.00 5.37 19.95
N LEU A 241 11.31 5.72 18.85
CA LEU A 241 10.39 4.82 18.18
C LEU A 241 11.12 3.56 17.69
N LYS A 242 10.61 2.40 18.11
CA LYS A 242 11.10 1.09 17.67
C LYS A 242 9.94 0.33 17.05
N GLU A 243 9.79 0.48 15.74
CA GLU A 243 8.88 -0.37 14.98
C GLU A 243 9.37 -1.82 15.07
N THR A 244 8.45 -2.73 15.39
CA THR A 244 8.70 -4.16 15.26
C THR A 244 8.35 -4.59 13.85
N ALA A 245 9.34 -5.07 13.10
CA ALA A 245 9.14 -5.59 11.76
C ALA A 245 8.07 -6.70 11.79
N SER A 246 7.13 -6.64 10.85
CA SER A 246 6.06 -7.61 10.73
C SER A 246 6.04 -8.23 9.34
N SER A 247 5.34 -9.36 9.21
CA SER A 247 5.06 -9.98 7.92
C SER A 247 4.20 -9.04 7.07
N ARG A 248 4.71 -8.62 5.91
CA ARG A 248 4.06 -7.71 4.96
C ARG A 248 4.28 -8.21 3.54
N ALA A 249 3.27 -8.06 2.69
CA ALA A 249 3.36 -8.49 1.31
C ALA A 249 4.38 -7.64 0.52
N ARG A 250 5.33 -8.32 -0.13
CA ARG A 250 6.32 -7.70 -1.03
C ARG A 250 6.25 -8.32 -2.40
N ALA A 251 6.29 -7.47 -3.42
CA ALA A 251 6.27 -7.84 -4.83
C ALA A 251 7.19 -6.93 -5.63
N TYR A 252 7.43 -7.24 -6.90
CA TYR A 252 7.96 -6.24 -7.81
C TYR A 252 6.93 -5.13 -7.99
N ILE A 253 7.39 -3.88 -7.89
CA ILE A 253 6.57 -2.68 -7.98
C ILE A 253 7.22 -1.70 -8.97
N HIS A 254 6.43 -0.78 -9.52
CA HIS A 254 6.93 0.32 -10.33
C HIS A 254 7.90 1.20 -9.53
N GLY A 255 7.56 1.51 -8.28
CA GLY A 255 8.40 2.19 -7.30
C GLY A 255 8.28 3.71 -7.29
N ASP A 256 7.86 4.31 -8.40
CA ASP A 256 7.54 5.73 -8.53
C ASP A 256 6.30 5.98 -9.43
N LEU A 257 5.19 5.31 -9.15
CA LEU A 257 3.97 5.44 -9.95
C LEU A 257 3.21 6.74 -9.62
N ASN A 258 3.41 7.77 -10.44
CA ASN A 258 2.70 9.06 -10.37
C ASN A 258 1.79 9.26 -11.60
N GLY A 259 0.96 10.30 -11.59
CA GLY A 259 0.00 10.58 -12.68
C GLY A 259 0.65 10.88 -14.04
N ARG A 260 1.94 11.20 -14.10
CA ARG A 260 2.69 11.40 -15.35
C ARG A 260 3.29 10.12 -15.91
N ASN A 261 3.48 9.11 -15.07
CA ASN A 261 4.03 7.81 -15.43
C ASN A 261 2.98 6.83 -15.97
N ILE A 262 1.72 7.25 -16.03
CA ILE A 262 0.61 6.54 -16.67
C ILE A 262 0.17 7.36 -17.87
N ILE A 263 0.14 6.75 -19.05
CA ILE A 263 -0.13 7.42 -20.31
C ILE A 263 -1.34 6.78 -21.01
N LEU A 264 -2.22 7.61 -21.55
CA LEU A 264 -3.34 7.19 -22.38
C LEU A 264 -3.09 7.62 -23.84
N ASP A 265 -3.17 6.66 -24.76
CA ASP A 265 -3.11 6.96 -26.20
C ASP A 265 -4.46 7.46 -26.76
N SER A 266 -4.52 7.74 -28.06
CA SER A 266 -5.74 8.26 -28.70
C SER A 266 -6.92 7.28 -28.72
N ARG A 267 -6.73 6.04 -28.30
CA ARG A 267 -7.76 5.00 -28.15
C ARG A 267 -7.94 4.59 -26.69
N ASP A 268 -7.44 5.42 -25.76
CA ASP A 268 -7.49 5.21 -24.32
C ASP A 268 -6.79 3.93 -23.85
N ASN A 269 -5.86 3.39 -24.65
CA ASN A 269 -5.00 2.31 -24.14
C ASN A 269 -4.02 2.87 -23.12
N VAL A 270 -3.84 2.13 -22.03
CA VAL A 270 -2.98 2.50 -20.92
C VAL A 270 -1.56 1.99 -21.11
N TRP A 271 -0.59 2.89 -20.97
CA TRP A 271 0.84 2.63 -21.04
C TRP A 271 1.53 3.10 -19.77
N LEU A 272 2.48 2.32 -19.27
CA LEU A 272 3.31 2.68 -18.11
C LEU A 272 4.71 3.04 -18.57
N ILE A 273 5.29 4.08 -17.98
CA ILE A 273 6.62 4.58 -18.32
C ILE A 273 7.46 4.86 -17.07
N ASP A 274 8.77 4.98 -17.27
CA ASP A 274 9.76 5.35 -16.25
C ASP A 274 9.92 4.33 -15.10
N PHE A 275 10.35 3.11 -15.48
CA PHE A 275 10.62 2.01 -14.55
C PHE A 275 11.96 2.10 -13.80
N PHE A 276 12.59 3.28 -13.76
CA PHE A 276 13.88 3.48 -13.10
C PHE A 276 13.87 3.02 -11.62
N HIS A 277 12.76 3.27 -10.94
CA HIS A 277 12.57 2.92 -9.52
C HIS A 277 12.03 1.51 -9.30
N THR A 278 11.92 0.67 -10.33
CA THR A 278 11.40 -0.69 -10.19
C THR A 278 12.31 -1.56 -9.34
N HIS A 279 11.73 -2.20 -8.34
CA HIS A 279 12.41 -3.12 -7.42
C HIS A 279 11.38 -3.98 -6.70
N ARG A 280 11.85 -4.97 -5.93
CA ARG A 280 11.00 -5.72 -5.00
C ARG A 280 10.76 -4.90 -3.73
N GLY A 281 9.53 -4.47 -3.50
CA GLY A 281 9.18 -3.53 -2.45
C GLY A 281 7.82 -3.83 -1.80
N HIS A 282 7.42 -2.97 -0.85
CA HIS A 282 6.10 -3.01 -0.23
C HIS A 282 4.99 -2.90 -1.29
N VAL A 283 4.08 -3.87 -1.32
CA VAL A 283 3.11 -4.04 -2.42
C VAL A 283 2.18 -2.84 -2.61
N LEU A 284 1.86 -2.10 -1.54
CA LEU A 284 0.98 -0.93 -1.63
C LEU A 284 1.66 0.36 -2.09
N ARG A 285 2.98 0.37 -2.28
CA ARG A 285 3.75 1.60 -2.52
C ARG A 285 3.25 2.40 -3.72
N ASP A 286 2.95 1.74 -4.83
CA ASP A 286 2.51 2.39 -6.07
C ASP A 286 1.10 3.01 -5.94
N LEU A 287 0.17 2.30 -5.29
CA LEU A 287 -1.17 2.80 -4.99
C LEU A 287 -1.11 4.01 -4.06
N ILE A 288 -0.33 3.94 -2.99
CA ILE A 288 -0.21 5.02 -1.99
C ILE A 288 0.48 6.25 -2.58
N LYS A 289 1.48 6.06 -3.46
CA LYS A 289 2.12 7.13 -4.23
C LYS A 289 1.09 7.84 -5.10
N LEU A 290 0.27 7.09 -5.86
CA LEU A 290 -0.76 7.69 -6.71
C LEU A 290 -1.87 8.38 -5.88
N GLU A 291 -2.23 7.85 -4.72
CA GLU A 291 -3.15 8.54 -3.78
C GLU A 291 -2.60 9.87 -3.26
N ASN A 292 -1.29 9.95 -2.99
CA ASN A 292 -0.66 11.23 -2.62
C ASN A 292 -0.80 12.25 -3.74
N ASP A 293 -0.54 11.83 -4.97
CA ASP A 293 -0.60 12.74 -6.12
C ASP A 293 -2.04 13.12 -6.47
N LEU A 294 -2.98 12.18 -6.34
CA LEU A 294 -4.41 12.44 -6.45
C LEU A 294 -4.84 13.60 -5.55
N LEU A 295 -4.44 13.58 -4.28
CA LEU A 295 -4.84 14.59 -3.31
C LEU A 295 -4.04 15.88 -3.50
N PHE A 296 -2.71 15.82 -3.47
CA PHE A 296 -1.91 17.05 -3.34
C PHE A 296 -1.42 17.65 -4.66
N ILE A 297 -1.62 16.97 -5.79
CA ILE A 297 -1.22 17.45 -7.13
C ILE A 297 -2.46 17.66 -7.99
N MET A 298 -3.24 16.60 -8.16
CA MET A 298 -4.32 16.51 -9.17
C MET A 298 -5.64 17.11 -8.69
N THR A 299 -5.80 17.34 -7.38
CA THR A 299 -6.98 17.97 -6.80
C THR A 299 -6.66 19.41 -6.40
N PRO A 300 -7.07 20.41 -7.19
CA PRO A 300 -6.74 21.80 -6.90
C PRO A 300 -7.49 22.30 -5.66
N VAL A 301 -6.79 23.07 -4.84
CA VAL A 301 -7.34 23.80 -3.69
C VAL A 301 -6.93 25.26 -3.83
N SER A 302 -7.88 26.18 -3.71
CA SER A 302 -7.68 27.60 -4.01
C SER A 302 -8.16 28.56 -2.92
N SER A 303 -8.85 28.05 -1.90
CA SER A 303 -9.42 28.85 -0.82
C SER A 303 -9.35 28.14 0.53
N GLU A 304 -9.54 28.88 1.62
CA GLU A 304 -9.59 28.32 2.97
C GLU A 304 -10.81 27.38 3.16
N ALA A 305 -11.93 27.69 2.51
CA ALA A 305 -13.12 26.84 2.57
C ALA A 305 -12.91 25.50 1.84
N GLU A 306 -12.25 25.51 0.68
CA GLU A 306 -11.83 24.28 -0.02
C GLU A 306 -10.79 23.51 0.80
N LEU A 307 -9.83 24.20 1.43
CA LEU A 307 -8.87 23.55 2.31
C LEU A 307 -9.56 22.84 3.47
N ALA A 308 -10.58 23.45 4.09
CA ALA A 308 -11.32 22.84 5.20
C ALA A 308 -11.99 21.50 4.80
N GLU A 309 -12.59 21.41 3.61
CA GLU A 309 -13.12 20.13 3.07
C GLU A 309 -12.00 19.14 2.76
N ALA A 310 -10.88 19.61 2.22
CA ALA A 310 -9.72 18.77 1.94
C ALA A 310 -9.13 18.15 3.22
N LEU A 311 -9.10 18.90 4.34
CA LEU A 311 -8.70 18.39 5.65
C LEU A 311 -9.67 17.31 6.15
N GLU A 312 -10.99 17.52 6.02
CA GLU A 312 -12.00 16.51 6.37
C GLU A 312 -11.87 15.24 5.53
N LEU A 313 -11.64 15.38 4.22
CA LEU A 313 -11.39 14.25 3.32
C LEU A 313 -10.20 13.41 3.81
N THR A 314 -9.10 14.06 4.20
CA THR A 314 -7.91 13.38 4.72
C THR A 314 -8.14 12.72 6.06
N GLU A 315 -8.89 13.34 6.97
CA GLU A 315 -9.28 12.70 8.23
C GLU A 315 -10.11 11.43 7.96
N MET A 316 -11.06 11.49 7.02
CA MET A 316 -11.85 10.33 6.62
C MET A 316 -10.98 9.22 6.00
N GLN A 317 -10.00 9.57 5.16
CA GLN A 317 -9.05 8.62 4.57
C GLN A 317 -8.17 7.96 5.65
N ILE A 318 -7.55 8.75 6.54
CA ILE A 318 -6.59 8.25 7.54
C ILE A 318 -7.29 7.45 8.63
N ASN A 319 -8.51 7.84 9.03
CA ASN A 319 -9.25 7.13 10.07
C ASN A 319 -10.01 5.90 9.55
N HIS A 320 -9.89 5.56 8.26
CA HIS A 320 -10.45 4.33 7.72
C HIS A 320 -9.75 3.10 8.35
N PRO A 321 -10.46 2.27 9.14
CA PRO A 321 -9.83 1.32 10.06
C PRO A 321 -9.31 0.04 9.38
N ASP A 322 -9.70 -0.22 8.14
CA ASP A 322 -9.46 -1.50 7.47
C ASP A 322 -9.01 -1.31 6.02
N LEU A 323 -7.73 -1.56 5.76
CA LEU A 323 -7.16 -1.43 4.43
C LEU A 323 -7.71 -2.45 3.41
N GLY A 324 -8.32 -3.54 3.88
CA GLY A 324 -8.89 -4.57 3.01
C GLY A 324 -10.24 -4.19 2.42
N LEU A 325 -10.88 -3.12 2.91
CA LEU A 325 -12.16 -2.62 2.41
C LEU A 325 -11.97 -1.23 1.82
N ALA A 326 -12.59 -0.97 0.67
CA ALA A 326 -12.69 0.38 0.16
C ALA A 326 -13.62 1.22 1.06
N PRO A 327 -13.33 2.51 1.29
CA PRO A 327 -14.28 3.43 1.91
C PRO A 327 -15.57 3.55 1.08
N ASP A 328 -16.64 4.02 1.73
CA ASP A 328 -17.93 4.21 1.05
C ASP A 328 -17.90 5.45 0.15
N ALA A 329 -18.09 5.23 -1.15
CA ALA A 329 -18.13 6.29 -2.16
C ALA A 329 -19.28 7.27 -1.94
N ALA A 330 -20.38 6.86 -1.29
CA ALA A 330 -21.52 7.74 -0.98
C ALA A 330 -21.15 8.85 0.02
N MET A 331 -20.07 8.68 0.79
CA MET A 331 -19.57 9.75 1.66
C MET A 331 -19.07 10.98 0.89
N ALA A 332 -18.90 10.88 -0.44
CA ALA A 332 -18.63 12.04 -1.29
C ALA A 332 -19.68 13.15 -1.14
N GLU A 333 -20.93 12.81 -0.82
CA GLU A 333 -22.02 13.80 -0.68
C GLU A 333 -21.86 14.72 0.53
N ARG A 334 -20.88 14.48 1.41
CA ARG A 334 -20.50 15.40 2.48
C ARG A 334 -19.80 16.65 1.96
N PHE A 335 -19.16 16.57 0.79
CA PHE A 335 -18.37 17.66 0.22
C PHE A 335 -19.23 18.54 -0.69
N GLN A 336 -19.05 19.85 -0.59
CA GLN A 336 -19.73 20.83 -1.45
C GLN A 336 -18.98 21.00 -2.77
N TYR A 337 -17.65 20.90 -2.74
CA TYR A 337 -16.82 21.19 -3.92
C TYR A 337 -16.71 19.97 -4.86
N PRO A 338 -17.04 20.11 -6.17
CA PRO A 338 -17.00 18.98 -7.11
C PRO A 338 -15.66 18.25 -7.19
N GLN A 339 -14.55 18.97 -7.07
CA GLN A 339 -13.21 18.38 -7.05
C GLN A 339 -12.97 17.50 -5.83
N MET A 340 -13.57 17.81 -4.67
CA MET A 340 -13.48 16.99 -3.45
C MET A 340 -14.33 15.72 -3.58
N LYS A 341 -15.54 15.84 -4.15
CA LYS A 341 -16.37 14.66 -4.49
C LYS A 341 -15.63 13.71 -5.43
N LYS A 342 -15.04 14.26 -6.49
CA LYS A 342 -14.24 13.52 -7.49
C LYS A 342 -13.03 12.83 -6.85
N ALA A 343 -12.28 13.55 -6.01
CA ALA A 343 -11.13 12.99 -5.30
C ALA A 343 -11.52 11.84 -4.37
N TRP A 344 -12.60 11.98 -3.59
CA TRP A 344 -13.09 10.93 -2.70
C TRP A 344 -13.55 9.68 -3.48
N LYS A 345 -14.37 9.86 -4.53
CA LYS A 345 -14.83 8.73 -5.37
C LYS A 345 -13.64 8.01 -6.01
N THR A 346 -12.65 8.75 -6.51
CA THR A 346 -11.43 8.18 -7.11
C THR A 346 -10.57 7.44 -6.09
N LEU A 347 -10.41 7.99 -4.89
CA LEU A 347 -9.73 7.33 -3.78
C LEU A 347 -10.41 6.00 -3.44
N CYS A 348 -11.75 5.96 -3.40
CA CYS A 348 -12.49 4.72 -3.18
C CYS A 348 -12.20 3.69 -4.27
N LEU A 349 -12.11 4.09 -5.54
CA LEU A 349 -11.73 3.20 -6.65
C LEU A 349 -10.31 2.64 -6.46
N LEU A 350 -9.32 3.48 -6.13
CA LEU A 350 -7.96 3.03 -5.84
C LEU A 350 -7.94 2.01 -4.67
N ARG A 351 -8.72 2.27 -3.62
CA ARG A 351 -8.79 1.41 -2.43
C ARG A 351 -9.44 0.06 -2.67
N LYS A 352 -10.28 -0.11 -3.71
CA LYS A 352 -10.78 -1.43 -4.13
C LYS A 352 -9.64 -2.41 -4.44
N HIS A 353 -8.48 -1.92 -4.87
CA HIS A 353 -7.34 -2.76 -5.20
C HIS A 353 -6.53 -3.23 -3.99
N TYR A 354 -6.70 -2.65 -2.80
CA TYR A 354 -5.83 -2.97 -1.65
C TYR A 354 -6.04 -4.40 -1.14
N GLY A 355 -7.30 -4.81 -0.93
CA GLY A 355 -7.62 -6.06 -0.23
C GLY A 355 -6.99 -7.30 -0.87
N ARG A 356 -6.94 -7.38 -2.20
CA ARG A 356 -6.31 -8.49 -2.91
C ARG A 356 -4.78 -8.54 -2.79
N LEU A 357 -4.14 -7.42 -2.45
CA LEU A 357 -2.68 -7.29 -2.40
C LEU A 357 -2.11 -7.59 -1.01
N ILE A 358 -2.85 -7.21 0.03
CA ILE A 358 -2.38 -7.28 1.41
C ILE A 358 -2.84 -8.55 2.14
N GLY A 359 -3.79 -9.29 1.57
CA GLY A 359 -4.32 -10.51 2.17
C GLY A 359 -4.85 -10.25 3.59
N SER A 360 -4.28 -10.96 4.57
CA SER A 360 -4.67 -10.81 5.99
C SER A 360 -4.05 -9.61 6.69
N ASP A 361 -2.98 -8.99 6.16
CA ASP A 361 -2.38 -7.80 6.77
C ASP A 361 -3.18 -6.55 6.40
N ARG A 362 -4.29 -6.34 7.10
CA ARG A 362 -5.24 -5.24 6.86
C ARG A 362 -4.98 -4.02 7.75
N ASP A 363 -3.80 -3.97 8.38
CA ASP A 363 -3.43 -2.93 9.36
C ASP A 363 -3.18 -1.58 8.68
N PRO A 364 -3.91 -0.50 9.06
CA PRO A 364 -3.74 0.83 8.49
C PRO A 364 -2.35 1.43 8.74
N TYR A 365 -1.55 0.88 9.65
CA TYR A 365 -0.16 1.28 9.83
C TYR A 365 0.67 1.22 8.54
N GLN A 366 0.40 0.25 7.64
CA GLN A 366 1.03 0.17 6.33
C GLN A 366 0.81 1.43 5.49
N PHE A 367 -0.42 1.95 5.54
CA PHE A 367 -0.78 3.19 4.87
C PHE A 367 -0.13 4.39 5.55
N TYR A 368 -0.15 4.46 6.88
CA TYR A 368 0.35 5.64 7.61
C TYR A 368 1.80 5.95 7.29
N VAL A 369 2.67 4.93 7.35
CA VAL A 369 4.11 5.12 7.12
C VAL A 369 4.40 5.50 5.68
N ALA A 370 3.80 4.78 4.72
CA ALA A 370 4.00 5.01 3.30
C ALA A 370 3.47 6.40 2.87
N PHE A 371 2.27 6.76 3.33
CA PHE A 371 1.63 8.03 2.96
C PHE A 371 2.36 9.22 3.60
N LEU A 372 2.87 9.09 4.84
CA LEU A 372 3.68 10.13 5.47
C LEU A 372 4.93 10.46 4.65
N ARG A 373 5.62 9.44 4.11
CA ARG A 373 6.82 9.65 3.29
C ARG A 373 6.53 10.54 2.10
N TYR A 374 5.42 10.31 1.42
CA TYR A 374 5.03 11.10 0.25
C TYR A 374 4.48 12.47 0.64
N ALA A 375 3.63 12.56 1.67
CA ALA A 375 3.07 13.83 2.14
C ALA A 375 4.17 14.82 2.60
N VAL A 376 5.21 14.34 3.29
CA VAL A 376 6.35 15.18 3.70
C VAL A 376 7.19 15.63 2.50
N HIS A 377 7.31 14.79 1.47
CA HIS A 377 8.01 15.15 0.23
C HIS A 377 7.27 16.25 -0.54
N THR A 378 5.94 16.18 -0.57
CA THR A 378 5.04 17.17 -1.18
C THR A 378 5.23 18.59 -0.63
N LEU A 379 5.70 18.76 0.61
CA LEU A 379 5.97 20.07 1.21
C LEU A 379 6.99 20.92 0.43
N SER A 380 7.85 20.29 -0.37
CA SER A 380 8.84 20.97 -1.24
C SER A 380 8.61 20.74 -2.72
N PHE A 381 7.43 20.24 -3.11
CA PHE A 381 7.16 19.94 -4.51
C PHE A 381 6.64 21.18 -5.24
N ASP A 382 7.21 21.48 -6.41
CA ASP A 382 6.95 22.73 -7.14
C ASP A 382 5.59 22.74 -7.86
N GLU A 383 5.05 21.56 -8.17
CA GLU A 383 3.73 21.43 -8.82
C GLU A 383 2.57 21.76 -7.87
N CYS A 384 2.80 21.71 -6.56
CA CYS A 384 1.79 22.04 -5.55
C CYS A 384 1.71 23.54 -5.32
N ASN A 385 0.50 24.07 -5.30
CA ASN A 385 0.25 25.42 -4.80
C ASN A 385 0.33 25.48 -3.25
N ASP A 386 0.31 26.69 -2.68
CA ASP A 386 0.46 26.88 -1.24
C ASP A 386 -0.66 26.23 -0.42
N TRP A 387 -1.88 26.15 -0.95
CA TRP A 387 -3.01 25.50 -0.27
C TRP A 387 -2.83 23.98 -0.23
N GLN A 388 -2.38 23.37 -1.31
CA GLN A 388 -2.07 21.94 -1.37
C GLN A 388 -0.88 21.60 -0.47
N LYS A 389 0.13 22.49 -0.36
CA LYS A 389 1.23 22.33 0.60
C LYS A 389 0.73 22.39 2.05
N LYS A 390 -0.20 23.29 2.38
CA LYS A 390 -0.88 23.31 3.70
C LYS A 390 -1.68 22.04 3.94
N TRP A 391 -2.37 21.53 2.93
CA TRP A 391 -3.11 20.27 3.01
C TRP A 391 -2.18 19.09 3.31
N ALA A 392 -1.07 18.95 2.57
CA ALA A 392 -0.06 17.93 2.81
C ALA A 392 0.63 18.06 4.19
N LEU A 393 0.83 19.29 4.67
CA LEU A 393 1.35 19.57 6.02
C LEU A 393 0.40 19.05 7.10
N TYR A 394 -0.90 19.30 6.93
CA TYR A 394 -1.93 18.80 7.84
C TYR A 394 -1.95 17.26 7.87
N ALA A 395 -1.98 16.62 6.69
CA ALA A 395 -1.93 15.17 6.56
C ALA A 395 -0.70 14.58 7.24
N SER A 396 0.47 15.19 7.02
CA SER A 396 1.73 14.78 7.66
C SER A 396 1.63 14.81 9.19
N GLY A 397 1.01 15.86 9.75
CA GLY A 397 0.80 15.96 11.20
C GLY A 397 -0.05 14.82 11.76
N LEU A 398 -1.21 14.55 11.16
CA LEU A 398 -2.08 13.43 11.55
C LEU A 398 -1.36 12.08 11.47
N LEU A 399 -0.63 11.83 10.38
CA LEU A 399 0.06 10.57 10.16
C LEU A 399 1.17 10.35 11.20
N THR A 400 1.90 11.39 11.58
CA THR A 400 2.93 11.26 12.63
C THR A 400 2.35 10.85 13.97
N GLU A 401 1.19 11.40 14.33
CA GLU A 401 0.46 11.00 15.54
C GLU A 401 0.01 9.54 15.46
N LYS A 402 -0.63 9.14 14.36
CA LYS A 402 -1.06 7.74 14.14
C LYS A 402 0.09 6.74 14.17
N ILE A 403 1.25 7.08 13.62
CA ILE A 403 2.44 6.20 13.63
C ILE A 403 2.97 6.03 15.04
N VAL A 404 3.10 7.13 15.81
CA VAL A 404 3.56 7.09 17.21
C VAL A 404 2.61 6.24 18.03
N GLU A 405 1.31 6.54 17.98
CA GLU A 405 0.27 5.78 18.70
C GLU A 405 0.31 4.30 18.33
N SER A 406 0.43 3.97 17.04
CA SER A 406 0.46 2.58 16.58
C SER A 406 1.67 1.83 17.15
N ILE A 407 2.87 2.42 17.08
CA ILE A 407 4.09 1.78 17.58
C ILE A 407 4.01 1.61 19.10
N GLU A 408 3.66 2.67 19.84
CA GLU A 408 3.53 2.62 21.30
C GLU A 408 2.49 1.59 21.76
N ASN A 409 1.35 1.52 21.07
CA ASN A 409 0.31 0.54 21.36
C ASN A 409 0.76 -0.90 21.09
N THR A 410 1.61 -1.13 20.09
CA THR A 410 2.15 -2.48 19.81
C THR A 410 3.22 -2.93 20.81
N GLN A 411 3.91 -1.99 21.48
CA GLN A 411 4.96 -2.31 22.47
C GLN A 411 4.40 -2.79 23.82
N ARG A 412 3.18 -2.39 24.17
CA ARG A 412 2.49 -2.85 25.39
C ARG A 412 1.60 -4.06 25.13
N LEU A 413 1.31 -4.86 26.16
CA LEU A 413 0.25 -5.87 26.05
C LEU A 413 -1.07 -5.15 26.28
N ARG A 414 -1.86 -5.01 25.22
CA ARG A 414 -3.17 -4.36 25.29
C ARG A 414 -4.18 -5.37 25.84
N LEU A 415 -4.84 -5.03 26.94
CA LEU A 415 -5.90 -5.84 27.57
C LEU A 415 -7.22 -5.09 27.42
N ASP A 416 -8.01 -5.49 26.42
CA ASP A 416 -9.24 -4.78 26.06
C ASP A 416 -10.44 -5.31 26.82
N ARG A 417 -10.97 -4.50 27.73
CA ARG A 417 -12.19 -4.83 28.49
C ARG A 417 -13.40 -4.80 27.56
N LEU A 418 -14.22 -5.85 27.59
CA LEU A 418 -15.54 -5.85 27.00
C LEU A 418 -16.53 -5.20 27.98
N ASP A 419 -17.19 -4.15 27.52
CA ASP A 419 -18.27 -3.51 28.26
C ASP A 419 -19.57 -4.25 27.99
N ASP A 420 -20.06 -5.00 28.98
CA ASP A 420 -21.35 -5.72 28.90
C ASP A 420 -22.46 -4.89 29.57
N PRO A 421 -23.30 -4.17 28.81
CA PRO A 421 -24.32 -3.30 29.38
C PRO A 421 -25.46 -4.05 30.10
N THR A 422 -25.61 -5.37 29.90
CA THR A 422 -26.60 -6.16 30.65
C THR A 422 -26.26 -6.26 32.13
N THR A 423 -24.98 -6.10 32.49
CA THR A 423 -24.50 -6.14 33.88
C THR A 423 -24.69 -4.82 34.62
N GLN A 424 -25.03 -3.73 33.92
CA GLN A 424 -25.25 -2.39 34.50
C GLN A 424 -26.72 -2.08 34.81
N SER A 425 -27.67 -2.88 34.32
CA SER A 425 -29.12 -2.61 34.38
C SER A 425 -29.86 -3.47 35.42
N GLY A 426 -29.45 -3.35 36.69
CA GLY A 426 -30.30 -3.72 37.83
C GLY A 426 -31.13 -2.50 38.30
N PRO A 427 -32.38 -2.65 38.74
CA PRO A 427 -33.18 -1.51 39.16
C PRO A 427 -32.53 -0.82 40.36
N SER A 428 -32.40 0.51 40.27
CA SER A 428 -31.96 1.39 41.36
C SER A 428 -32.96 1.34 42.52
N GLY A 429 -32.82 0.33 43.37
CA GLY A 429 -33.52 0.26 44.65
C GLY A 429 -32.96 1.29 45.60
N ALA A 430 -33.85 2.10 46.20
CA ALA A 430 -33.52 3.05 47.24
C ALA A 430 -33.01 2.31 48.50
N ASN A 431 -31.70 2.04 48.55
CA ASN A 431 -30.84 1.98 49.74
C ASN A 431 -29.43 1.54 49.30
N GLY A 432 -28.44 2.37 49.62
CA GLY A 432 -27.07 2.25 49.11
C GLY A 432 -26.34 0.96 49.45
N SER A 433 -26.33 0.03 48.49
CA SER A 433 -25.34 -1.04 48.34
C SER A 433 -24.98 -1.14 46.87
N PHE A 434 -23.76 -0.77 46.51
CA PHE A 434 -23.23 -0.93 45.15
C PHE A 434 -23.35 -2.41 44.74
N ASN A 435 -24.05 -2.68 43.63
CA ASN A 435 -24.02 -3.99 43.00
C ASN A 435 -22.56 -4.28 42.61
N ALA A 436 -22.02 -5.41 43.05
CA ALA A 436 -20.69 -5.87 42.65
C ALA A 436 -20.64 -5.94 41.11
N GLU A 437 -19.74 -5.19 40.48
CA GLU A 437 -19.51 -5.25 39.03
C GLU A 437 -19.28 -6.72 38.64
N SER A 438 -20.05 -7.22 37.67
CA SER A 438 -19.80 -8.56 37.13
C SER A 438 -18.36 -8.65 36.62
N PRO A 439 -17.62 -9.75 36.85
CA PRO A 439 -16.22 -9.82 36.50
C PRO A 439 -16.01 -9.56 35.01
N ALA A 440 -14.99 -8.78 34.70
CA ALA A 440 -14.78 -8.30 33.35
C ALA A 440 -14.21 -9.39 32.43
N ILE A 441 -14.52 -9.29 31.14
CA ILE A 441 -13.91 -10.10 30.08
C ILE A 441 -12.91 -9.21 29.35
N TYR A 442 -11.72 -9.76 29.08
CA TYR A 442 -10.66 -9.09 28.37
C TYR A 442 -10.31 -9.83 27.08
N ILE A 443 -9.89 -9.09 26.04
CA ILE A 443 -9.32 -9.64 24.82
C ILE A 443 -7.88 -9.16 24.65
N THR A 444 -6.97 -10.03 24.22
CA THR A 444 -5.59 -9.66 23.87
C THR A 444 -5.00 -10.50 22.74
N ILE A 445 -3.81 -10.11 22.28
CA ILE A 445 -2.98 -10.87 21.32
C ILE A 445 -2.25 -12.02 22.04
N LEU A 446 -1.67 -12.97 21.30
CA LEU A 446 -0.86 -14.05 21.88
C LEU A 446 0.31 -13.49 22.72
N PRO A 447 0.31 -13.72 24.06
CA PRO A 447 1.35 -13.23 24.94
C PRO A 447 2.70 -13.88 24.65
N GLY A 448 3.78 -13.08 24.69
CA GLY A 448 5.15 -13.55 24.50
C GLY A 448 5.54 -13.94 23.06
N ARG A 449 4.65 -13.78 22.07
CA ARG A 449 4.92 -14.15 20.66
C ARG A 449 6.22 -13.52 20.14
N LYS A 450 7.10 -14.37 19.60
CA LYS A 450 8.49 -14.00 19.26
C LYS A 450 8.64 -13.23 17.97
N ASP A 451 7.75 -13.45 17.01
CA ASP A 451 7.68 -12.70 15.76
C ASP A 451 7.44 -11.19 16.00
N ARG A 452 6.77 -10.83 17.10
CA ARG A 452 6.61 -9.43 17.56
C ARG A 452 7.59 -9.03 18.67
N LYS A 453 8.69 -9.77 18.86
CA LYS A 453 9.73 -9.52 19.87
C LYS A 453 9.18 -9.31 21.28
N ARG A 454 8.06 -9.96 21.63
CA ARG A 454 7.43 -9.82 22.95
C ARG A 454 8.14 -10.68 23.98
N ASP A 455 8.16 -10.17 25.21
CA ASP A 455 8.67 -10.90 26.37
C ASP A 455 7.51 -11.60 27.06
N LEU A 456 7.60 -12.93 27.16
CA LEU A 456 6.55 -13.75 27.74
C LEU A 456 6.35 -13.43 29.23
N GLN A 457 7.43 -13.29 29.99
CA GLN A 457 7.34 -13.09 31.43
C GLN A 457 6.73 -11.71 31.74
N LYS A 458 7.16 -10.67 31.01
CA LYS A 458 6.57 -9.32 31.12
C LYS A 458 5.09 -9.30 30.76
N ASP A 459 4.69 -10.04 29.73
CA ASP A 459 3.29 -10.12 29.32
C ASP A 459 2.44 -10.82 30.39
N LEU A 460 2.93 -11.94 30.94
CA LEU A 460 2.26 -12.66 32.03
C LEU A 460 2.17 -11.81 33.31
N ASP A 461 3.21 -11.03 33.63
CA ASP A 461 3.19 -10.09 34.75
C ASP A 461 2.12 -9.00 34.53
N THR A 462 2.01 -8.48 33.31
CA THR A 462 0.98 -7.48 32.94
C THR A 462 -0.43 -8.03 33.11
N ILE A 463 -0.67 -9.27 32.70
CA ILE A 463 -1.96 -9.95 32.87
C ILE A 463 -2.28 -10.10 34.37
N ALA A 464 -1.34 -10.61 35.17
CA ALA A 464 -1.55 -10.81 36.60
C ALA A 464 -1.80 -9.49 37.35
N GLN A 465 -1.03 -8.44 37.05
CA GLN A 465 -1.17 -7.12 37.66
C GLN A 465 -2.51 -6.43 37.33
N SER A 466 -3.18 -6.87 36.26
CA SER A 466 -4.49 -6.37 35.86
C SER A 466 -5.65 -7.05 36.59
N GLY A 467 -5.36 -7.95 37.54
CA GLY A 467 -6.37 -8.67 38.32
C GLY A 467 -7.08 -9.79 37.55
N ILE A 468 -6.57 -10.18 36.40
CA ILE A 468 -7.09 -11.31 35.63
C ILE A 468 -6.71 -12.60 36.35
N GLU A 469 -7.67 -13.51 36.51
CA GLU A 469 -7.46 -14.78 37.21
C GLU A 469 -7.70 -16.01 36.32
N SER A 470 -8.41 -15.82 35.21
CA SER A 470 -8.76 -16.90 34.28
C SER A 470 -8.34 -16.56 32.85
N VAL A 471 -7.85 -17.55 32.10
CA VAL A 471 -7.38 -17.39 30.72
C VAL A 471 -7.95 -18.49 29.83
N MET A 472 -8.54 -18.08 28.71
CA MET A 472 -8.96 -18.96 27.62
C MET A 472 -8.03 -18.76 26.42
N CYS A 473 -7.24 -19.78 26.12
CA CYS A 473 -6.35 -19.81 24.97
C CYS A 473 -7.00 -20.52 23.79
N LEU A 474 -7.16 -19.81 22.67
CA LEU A 474 -7.79 -20.32 21.45
C LEU A 474 -6.78 -20.81 20.39
N VAL A 475 -5.49 -20.80 20.74
CA VAL A 475 -4.37 -21.07 19.82
C VAL A 475 -4.05 -22.56 19.79
N THR A 476 -3.79 -23.09 18.60
CA THR A 476 -3.41 -24.50 18.44
C THR A 476 -1.97 -24.75 18.95
N PRO A 477 -1.62 -25.98 19.35
CA PRO A 477 -0.25 -26.31 19.75
C PRO A 477 0.81 -25.97 18.69
N ASP A 478 0.53 -26.25 17.41
CA ASP A 478 1.43 -25.95 16.30
C ASP A 478 1.67 -24.45 16.14
N GLU A 479 0.63 -23.63 16.32
CA GLU A 479 0.76 -22.17 16.34
C GLU A 479 1.58 -21.68 17.55
N LEU A 480 1.39 -22.26 18.73
CA LEU A 480 2.20 -21.89 19.91
C LEU A 480 3.69 -22.15 19.67
N GLU A 481 4.03 -23.26 19.00
CA GLU A 481 5.40 -23.56 18.60
C GLU A 481 5.90 -22.60 17.53
N TYR A 482 5.11 -22.36 16.47
CA TYR A 482 5.43 -21.43 15.39
C TYR A 482 5.71 -20.00 15.90
N TYR A 483 4.91 -19.52 16.87
CA TYR A 483 5.10 -18.20 17.48
C TYR A 483 6.10 -18.18 18.65
N GLY A 484 6.76 -19.30 18.93
CA GLY A 484 7.87 -19.40 19.89
C GLY A 484 7.44 -19.33 21.37
N VAL A 485 6.24 -19.80 21.69
CA VAL A 485 5.67 -19.85 23.05
C VAL A 485 5.06 -21.23 23.40
N PRO A 486 5.77 -22.35 23.16
CA PRO A 486 5.20 -23.70 23.36
C PRO A 486 4.81 -24.00 24.81
N ALA A 487 5.45 -23.36 25.79
CA ALA A 487 5.18 -23.56 27.22
C ALA A 487 4.08 -22.65 27.79
N LEU A 488 3.43 -21.81 26.98
CA LEU A 488 2.51 -20.77 27.46
C LEU A 488 1.41 -21.27 28.40
N ILE A 489 0.76 -22.39 28.06
CA ILE A 489 -0.32 -22.96 28.88
C ILE A 489 0.20 -23.44 30.24
N GLN A 490 1.41 -24.00 30.28
CA GLN A 490 2.05 -24.43 31.53
C GLN A 490 2.45 -23.22 32.38
N GLU A 491 2.98 -22.17 31.76
CA GLU A 491 3.34 -20.92 32.43
C GLU A 491 2.13 -20.26 33.09
N TYR A 492 0.98 -20.20 32.40
CA TYR A 492 -0.28 -19.73 33.01
C TYR A 492 -0.65 -20.53 34.27
N ARG A 493 -0.66 -21.86 34.17
CA ARG A 493 -1.00 -22.72 35.30
C ARG A 493 -0.02 -22.57 36.47
N SER A 494 1.28 -22.44 36.18
CA SER A 494 2.32 -22.26 37.19
C SER A 494 2.18 -20.95 37.99
N ARG A 495 1.56 -19.94 37.37
CA ARG A 495 1.26 -18.63 37.98
C ARG A 495 -0.12 -18.58 38.63
N GLY A 496 -0.85 -19.69 38.66
CA GLY A 496 -2.15 -19.82 39.34
C GLY A 496 -3.37 -19.42 38.50
N PHE A 497 -3.20 -19.15 37.20
CA PHE A 497 -4.34 -18.83 36.33
C PHE A 497 -5.20 -20.07 36.08
N GLN A 498 -6.52 -19.93 36.22
CA GLN A 498 -7.46 -20.93 35.73
C GLN A 498 -7.44 -20.91 34.21
N THR A 499 -6.98 -21.99 33.59
CA THR A 499 -6.66 -21.99 32.16
C THR A 499 -7.49 -23.00 31.39
N LEU A 500 -8.28 -22.53 30.42
CA LEU A 500 -8.92 -23.36 29.41
C LEU A 500 -8.12 -23.28 28.09
N SER A 501 -7.79 -24.45 27.54
CA SER A 501 -7.24 -24.56 26.19
C SER A 501 -8.36 -25.02 25.26
N PHE A 502 -8.82 -24.13 24.38
CA PHE A 502 -9.90 -24.39 23.42
C PHE A 502 -9.43 -24.02 22.01
N PRO A 503 -8.58 -24.86 21.37
CA PRO A 503 -7.93 -24.51 20.12
C PRO A 503 -8.94 -24.41 18.97
N ILE A 504 -8.87 -23.32 18.21
CA ILE A 504 -9.66 -23.08 16.99
C ILE A 504 -8.66 -22.84 15.85
N LEU A 505 -8.86 -23.53 14.72
CA LEU A 505 -8.04 -23.32 13.52
C LEU A 505 -8.11 -21.86 13.07
N ASP A 506 -6.97 -21.32 12.61
CA ASP A 506 -6.90 -19.90 12.25
C ASP A 506 -7.91 -19.56 11.14
N GLN A 507 -8.53 -18.38 11.25
CA GLN A 507 -9.57 -17.87 10.34
C GLN A 507 -10.89 -18.66 10.25
N HIS A 508 -10.99 -19.82 10.89
CA HIS A 508 -12.20 -20.66 10.89
C HIS A 508 -13.08 -20.44 12.13
N ALA A 509 -14.26 -21.06 12.14
CA ALA A 509 -15.15 -21.14 13.29
C ALA A 509 -15.03 -22.49 14.03
N PRO A 510 -15.29 -22.54 15.35
CA PRO A 510 -15.28 -23.79 16.12
C PRO A 510 -16.52 -24.67 15.82
N SER A 511 -16.55 -25.88 16.37
CA SER A 511 -17.79 -26.66 16.41
C SER A 511 -18.78 -26.06 17.42
N ARG A 512 -20.09 -26.21 17.16
CA ARG A 512 -21.14 -25.70 18.07
C ARG A 512 -21.03 -26.28 19.48
N ALA A 513 -20.82 -27.60 19.59
CA ALA A 513 -20.69 -28.27 20.88
C ALA A 513 -19.45 -27.79 21.66
N GLY A 514 -18.29 -27.71 20.99
CA GLY A 514 -17.07 -27.22 21.63
C GLY A 514 -17.19 -25.76 22.08
N LEU A 515 -17.86 -24.92 21.29
CA LEU A 515 -18.13 -23.55 21.70
C LEU A 515 -19.03 -23.49 22.94
N GLN A 516 -20.10 -24.27 23.00
CA GLN A 516 -20.98 -24.30 24.18
C GLN A 516 -20.23 -24.70 25.46
N GLU A 517 -19.34 -25.69 25.39
CA GLU A 517 -18.49 -26.08 26.53
C GLU A 517 -17.57 -24.93 26.97
N ALA A 518 -16.95 -24.23 26.01
CA ALA A 518 -16.08 -23.09 26.30
C ALA A 518 -16.85 -21.91 26.91
N LEU A 519 -18.07 -21.64 26.43
CA LEU A 519 -18.95 -20.59 26.96
C LEU A 519 -19.44 -20.93 28.36
N GLN A 520 -19.78 -22.20 28.62
CA GLN A 520 -20.13 -22.67 29.96
C GLN A 520 -18.98 -22.45 30.94
N TRP A 521 -17.75 -22.84 30.57
CA TRP A 521 -16.57 -22.62 31.40
C TRP A 521 -16.36 -21.12 31.70
N LEU A 522 -16.53 -20.26 30.69
CA LEU A 522 -16.42 -18.80 30.86
C LEU A 522 -17.47 -18.28 31.85
N ALA A 523 -18.73 -18.71 31.69
CA ALA A 523 -19.82 -18.35 32.59
C ALA A 523 -19.54 -18.79 34.05
N GLU A 524 -18.98 -19.98 34.25
CA GLU A 524 -18.58 -20.50 35.56
C GLU A 524 -17.48 -19.64 36.20
N GLN A 525 -16.44 -19.25 35.45
CA GLN A 525 -15.38 -18.37 35.98
C GLN A 525 -15.94 -17.01 36.42
N ARG A 526 -16.81 -16.41 35.60
CA ARG A 526 -17.45 -15.13 35.96
C ARG A 526 -18.39 -15.26 37.15
N LYS A 527 -19.10 -16.37 37.29
CA LYS A 527 -19.95 -16.64 38.45
C LYS A 527 -19.13 -16.74 39.75
N GLU A 528 -17.90 -17.23 39.66
CA GLU A 528 -16.95 -17.29 40.78
C GLU A 528 -16.25 -15.96 41.08
N GLY A 529 -16.60 -14.86 40.39
CA GLY A 529 -15.99 -13.56 40.63
C GLY A 529 -14.69 -13.31 39.86
N ARG A 530 -14.29 -14.22 38.96
CA ARG A 530 -12.98 -14.16 38.27
C ARG A 530 -13.05 -13.42 36.94
N PRO A 531 -12.22 -12.38 36.71
CA PRO A 531 -12.07 -11.80 35.39
C PRO A 531 -11.40 -12.77 34.42
N VAL A 532 -11.91 -12.83 33.18
CA VAL A 532 -11.48 -13.80 32.17
C VAL A 532 -10.80 -13.10 31.00
N LEU A 533 -9.62 -13.58 30.62
CA LEU A 533 -8.91 -13.17 29.40
C LEU A 533 -9.14 -14.19 28.29
N ILE A 534 -9.59 -13.75 27.13
CA ILE A 534 -9.68 -14.57 25.91
C ILE A 534 -8.58 -14.10 24.96
N HIS A 535 -7.78 -15.03 24.42
CA HIS A 535 -6.80 -14.67 23.39
C HIS A 535 -6.66 -15.74 22.31
N CYS A 536 -6.31 -15.28 21.11
CA CYS A 536 -5.82 -16.09 20.00
C CYS A 536 -4.45 -15.53 19.58
N VAL A 537 -4.04 -15.70 18.32
CA VAL A 537 -2.81 -15.10 17.79
C VAL A 537 -2.91 -13.57 17.72
N GLY A 538 -3.90 -13.05 16.99
CA GLY A 538 -4.13 -11.61 16.78
C GLY A 538 -5.09 -10.96 17.76
N GLY A 539 -5.82 -11.75 18.55
CA GLY A 539 -6.87 -11.25 19.43
C GLY A 539 -7.98 -10.51 18.69
N LEU A 540 -8.30 -10.91 17.45
CA LEU A 540 -9.24 -10.20 16.57
C LEU A 540 -10.40 -11.11 16.11
N GLY A 541 -10.11 -12.17 15.33
CA GLY A 541 -11.12 -13.07 14.77
C GLY A 541 -11.66 -14.08 15.78
N ARG A 542 -10.89 -15.13 16.08
CA ARG A 542 -11.28 -16.22 17.00
C ARG A 542 -11.72 -15.72 18.37
N SER A 543 -10.96 -14.80 18.98
CA SER A 543 -11.30 -14.20 20.27
C SER A 543 -12.57 -13.34 20.19
N GLY A 544 -12.75 -12.60 19.10
CA GLY A 544 -13.95 -11.82 18.87
C GLY A 544 -15.19 -12.70 18.69
N LEU A 545 -15.07 -13.83 17.98
CA LEU A 545 -16.15 -14.80 17.83
C LEU A 545 -16.60 -15.35 19.18
N VAL A 546 -15.68 -15.84 20.00
CA VAL A 546 -16.03 -16.41 21.31
C VAL A 546 -16.64 -15.34 22.23
N ALA A 547 -16.07 -14.14 22.25
CA ALA A 547 -16.59 -13.01 23.01
C ALA A 547 -18.02 -12.62 22.57
N ALA A 548 -18.27 -12.50 21.27
CA ALA A 548 -19.59 -12.18 20.75
C ALA A 548 -20.61 -13.28 21.05
N ALA A 549 -20.24 -14.55 20.87
CA ALA A 549 -21.10 -15.68 21.21
C ALA A 549 -21.51 -15.67 22.69
N TYR A 550 -20.57 -15.35 23.59
CA TYR A 550 -20.86 -15.20 25.01
C TYR A 550 -21.82 -14.03 25.31
N LEU A 551 -21.61 -12.86 24.70
CA LEU A 551 -22.51 -11.72 24.85
C LEU A 551 -23.93 -12.06 24.38
N MET A 552 -24.05 -12.84 23.30
CA MET A 552 -25.34 -13.31 22.79
C MET A 552 -26.03 -14.29 23.74
N GLU A 553 -25.30 -15.24 24.34
CA GLU A 553 -25.85 -16.10 25.39
C GLU A 553 -26.25 -15.30 26.65
N SER A 554 -25.58 -14.18 26.89
CA SER A 554 -25.87 -13.25 27.99
C SER A 554 -27.02 -12.28 27.68
N GLY A 555 -27.66 -12.39 26.51
CA GLY A 555 -28.88 -11.66 26.17
C GLY A 555 -28.71 -10.50 25.18
N GLN A 556 -27.51 -10.25 24.65
CA GLN A 556 -27.34 -9.33 23.52
C GLN A 556 -27.88 -9.96 22.23
N ASP A 557 -28.38 -9.13 21.32
CA ASP A 557 -28.62 -9.58 19.95
C ASP A 557 -27.28 -9.69 19.18
N PHE A 558 -27.36 -10.24 17.97
CA PHE A 558 -26.19 -10.45 17.13
C PHE A 558 -25.45 -9.13 16.82
N ASP A 559 -26.17 -8.10 16.41
CA ASP A 559 -25.56 -6.84 15.98
C ASP A 559 -24.95 -6.09 17.18
N GLY A 560 -25.64 -6.03 18.32
CA GLY A 560 -25.13 -5.43 19.55
C GLY A 560 -23.90 -6.15 20.10
N ALA A 561 -23.87 -7.49 20.08
CA ALA A 561 -22.71 -8.26 20.49
C ALA A 561 -21.48 -7.98 19.59
N VAL A 562 -21.69 -7.93 18.28
CA VAL A 562 -20.63 -7.59 17.31
C VAL A 562 -20.11 -6.18 17.54
N GLU A 563 -21.00 -5.20 17.72
CA GLU A 563 -20.63 -3.80 17.97
C GLU A 563 -19.82 -3.64 19.26
N ILE A 564 -20.23 -4.28 20.36
CA ILE A 564 -19.51 -4.25 21.64
C ILE A 564 -18.07 -4.78 21.47
N VAL A 565 -17.91 -5.93 20.81
CA VAL A 565 -16.59 -6.53 20.57
C VAL A 565 -15.74 -5.63 19.68
N ARG A 566 -16.32 -5.07 18.62
CA ARG A 566 -15.59 -4.17 17.71
C ARG A 566 -15.14 -2.89 18.39
N ARG A 567 -16.01 -2.27 19.19
CA ARG A 567 -15.69 -1.07 19.97
C ARG A 567 -14.57 -1.33 20.98
N ALA A 568 -14.60 -2.46 21.67
CA ALA A 568 -13.58 -2.80 22.66
C ALA A 568 -12.23 -3.13 22.01
N ARG A 569 -12.23 -3.86 20.88
CA ARG A 569 -11.02 -4.42 20.30
C ARG A 569 -10.56 -3.73 19.01
N SER A 570 -11.39 -3.74 17.98
CA SER A 570 -11.15 -3.11 16.69
C SER A 570 -12.38 -3.31 15.83
N GLU A 571 -12.71 -2.35 14.96
CA GLU A 571 -13.73 -2.52 13.90
C GLU A 571 -13.54 -3.79 13.06
N ARG A 572 -12.32 -4.34 13.01
CA ARG A 572 -11.98 -5.59 12.30
C ARG A 572 -12.22 -6.86 13.11
N ALA A 573 -12.68 -6.77 14.36
CA ALA A 573 -12.94 -7.95 15.17
C ALA A 573 -14.04 -8.81 14.54
N ILE A 574 -13.88 -10.14 14.65
CA ILE A 574 -14.63 -11.16 13.89
C ILE A 574 -14.28 -11.03 12.40
N GLU A 575 -13.13 -11.61 12.04
CA GLU A 575 -12.35 -11.26 10.85
C GLU A 575 -12.92 -11.84 9.55
N THR A 576 -13.58 -13.00 9.60
CA THR A 576 -14.00 -13.74 8.40
C THR A 576 -15.51 -13.82 8.25
N THR A 577 -15.96 -13.92 6.99
CA THR A 577 -17.37 -14.17 6.68
C THR A 577 -17.86 -15.47 7.31
N GLU A 578 -17.02 -16.49 7.35
CA GLU A 578 -17.31 -17.78 8.01
C GLU A 578 -17.63 -17.57 9.50
N GLN A 579 -16.83 -16.78 10.21
CA GLN A 579 -17.05 -16.46 11.63
C GLN A 579 -18.36 -15.69 11.86
N MET A 580 -18.65 -14.72 11.00
CA MET A 580 -19.91 -13.95 11.05
C MET A 580 -21.12 -14.84 10.78
N GLU A 581 -21.06 -15.70 9.76
CA GLU A 581 -22.12 -16.66 9.44
C GLU A 581 -22.33 -17.69 10.53
N PHE A 582 -21.24 -18.17 11.14
CA PHE A 582 -21.29 -19.07 12.28
C PHE A 582 -22.09 -18.44 13.43
N LEU A 583 -21.77 -17.20 13.82
CA LEU A 583 -22.47 -16.50 14.88
C LEU A 583 -23.97 -16.30 14.57
N ARG A 584 -24.31 -15.97 13.31
CA ARG A 584 -25.73 -15.89 12.88
C ARG A 584 -26.45 -17.23 13.06
N LYS A 585 -25.83 -18.34 12.65
CA LYS A 585 -26.39 -19.70 12.81
C LYS A 585 -26.48 -20.09 14.28
N PHE A 586 -25.49 -19.70 15.08
CA PHE A 586 -25.47 -19.94 16.53
C PHE A 586 -26.68 -19.29 17.20
N HIS A 587 -26.95 -18.02 16.89
CA HIS A 587 -28.13 -17.26 17.36
C HIS A 587 -29.46 -17.93 16.99
N ALA A 588 -29.59 -18.35 15.73
CA ALA A 588 -30.83 -18.91 15.20
C ALA A 588 -31.15 -20.32 15.73
N GLY A 589 -30.28 -20.94 16.53
CA GLY A 589 -30.45 -22.30 17.04
C GLY A 589 -30.38 -23.39 15.95
N LEU A 590 -29.93 -23.04 14.75
CA LEU A 590 -29.89 -23.98 13.62
C LEU A 590 -28.67 -24.93 13.75
N PRO A 591 -28.83 -26.24 13.51
CA PRO A 591 -27.71 -27.17 13.47
C PRO A 591 -26.79 -26.86 12.28
N GLN A 592 -25.47 -26.90 12.51
CA GLN A 592 -24.50 -26.90 11.40
C GLN A 592 -24.56 -28.25 10.68
N SER A 593 -24.62 -28.24 9.34
CA SER A 593 -24.30 -29.44 8.56
C SER A 593 -22.83 -29.78 8.78
N GLU A 594 -22.55 -30.97 9.29
CA GLU A 594 -21.20 -31.49 9.50
C GLU A 594 -20.37 -31.34 8.21
N ALA A 595 -19.35 -30.49 8.25
CA ALA A 595 -18.32 -30.46 7.21
C ALA A 595 -17.43 -31.68 7.43
N THR A 596 -17.33 -32.50 6.39
CA THR A 596 -16.55 -33.74 6.31
C THR A 596 -15.08 -33.53 6.67
N ALA A 597 -14.56 -34.47 7.47
CA ALA A 597 -13.19 -34.58 7.98
C ALA A 597 -12.09 -34.66 6.91
#